data_AF-A0A484BB90-F1
#
_entry.id   AF-A0A484BB90-F1
#
_cell.length_a   1.000
_cell.length_b   1.000
_cell.length_c   1.000
_cell.angle_alpha   90.00
_cell.angle_beta   90.00
_cell.angle_gamma   90.00
#
_symmetry.space_group_name_H-M   'P 1'
#
loop_
_entity.id
_entity.type
_entity.pdbx_description
1 polymer ?
#
loop_
_entity_poly.entity_id
_entity_poly.type
_entity_poly.pdbx_seq_one_letter_code
_entity_poly.pdbx_strand_id
1 'polypeptide(L)'
;MSKQIRAILVILQGINETLNLCICRSKIPQVINPIKINRKSFQHSEKIVILIHGYAGNRDGPPNNSIRPALLKYKNVNVISVDYAPLVKYPCYFEAVQNVRLVANCLSQMINVLVGKNIVKNANLHVIGFGLGAQVAAP
;
A
#
# COMPACT_ATOMS: atom_id res chain seq x y z
N MET A 1 -26.34 10.53 -3.13
CA MET A 1 -24.90 10.85 -3.30
C MET A 1 -24.04 9.82 -2.56
N SER A 2 -23.54 8.82 -3.29
CA SER A 2 -22.82 7.67 -2.69
C SER A 2 -21.35 8.02 -2.44
N LYS A 3 -20.94 7.95 -1.16
CA LYS A 3 -19.57 8.20 -0.68
C LYS A 3 -18.66 7.06 -1.13
N GLN A 4 -17.70 7.33 -2.01
CA GLN A 4 -16.70 6.33 -2.41
C GLN A 4 -15.54 6.31 -1.40
N ILE A 5 -15.64 5.43 -0.41
CA ILE A 5 -14.54 5.09 0.50
C ILE A 5 -13.86 3.83 -0.06
N ARG A 6 -12.54 3.86 -0.29
CA ARG A 6 -11.82 2.76 -0.95
C ARG A 6 -10.53 2.40 -0.21
N ALA A 7 -10.40 1.12 0.13
CA ALA A 7 -9.11 0.52 0.45
C ALA A 7 -8.50 -0.06 -0.83
N ILE A 8 -7.21 0.15 -1.00
CA ILE A 8 -6.44 -0.29 -2.15
C ILE A 8 -5.30 -1.16 -1.64
N LEU A 9 -5.07 -2.26 -2.33
CA LEU A 9 -4.01 -3.20 -2.05
C LEU A 9 -2.94 -3.07 -3.13
N VAL A 10 -1.70 -2.84 -2.71
CA VAL A 10 -0.53 -2.87 -3.57
C VAL A 10 0.29 -4.09 -3.20
N ILE A 11 0.56 -4.96 -4.16
CA ILE A 11 1.49 -6.07 -3.98
C ILE A 11 2.81 -5.66 -4.61
N LEU A 12 3.87 -5.60 -3.81
CA LEU A 12 5.23 -5.33 -4.28
C LEU A 12 5.93 -6.67 -4.49
N GLN A 13 5.83 -7.23 -5.70
CA GLN A 13 6.62 -8.40 -6.09
C GLN A 13 7.87 -7.94 -6.85
N GLY A 14 9.00 -8.53 -6.48
CA GLY A 14 10.18 -8.58 -7.33
C GLY A 14 9.84 -9.28 -8.65
N ILE A 15 10.47 -8.79 -9.70
CA ILE A 15 10.47 -9.28 -11.09
C ILE A 15 10.33 -10.82 -11.17
N ASN A 16 9.36 -11.27 -11.99
CA ASN A 16 8.95 -12.65 -12.30
C ASN A 16 8.17 -13.43 -11.20
N GLU A 17 6.84 -13.36 -11.26
CA GLU A 17 5.96 -14.50 -11.57
C GLU A 17 4.46 -14.12 -11.52
N THR A 18 3.79 -14.33 -12.67
CA THR A 18 2.34 -14.42 -12.93
C THR A 18 1.32 -13.82 -11.94
N LEU A 19 0.84 -12.63 -12.32
CA LEU A 19 -0.35 -11.92 -11.83
C LEU A 19 -1.65 -12.72 -12.09
N ASN A 20 -2.42 -13.01 -11.04
CA ASN A 20 -3.84 -13.35 -11.19
C ASN A 20 -4.71 -12.41 -10.34
N LEU A 21 -5.68 -11.77 -11.02
CA LEU A 21 -6.59 -10.73 -10.54
C LEU A 21 -8.01 -11.31 -10.38
N CYS A 22 -8.65 -11.08 -9.23
CA CYS A 22 -10.10 -11.22 -9.09
C CYS A 22 -10.73 -9.84 -8.78
N ILE A 23 -11.79 -9.49 -9.51
CA ILE A 23 -12.57 -8.26 -9.32
C ILE A 23 -14.01 -8.64 -8.94
N CYS A 24 -14.53 -8.03 -7.86
CA CYS A 24 -15.96 -7.75 -7.66
C CYS A 24 -16.16 -6.51 -6.76
N ARG A 25 -17.24 -5.75 -7.00
CA ARG A 25 -17.55 -4.43 -6.41
C ARG A 25 -17.96 -4.53 -4.91
N SER A 26 -17.46 -3.59 -4.10
CA SER A 26 -17.89 -3.19 -2.72
C SER A 26 -16.97 -3.66 -1.57
N LYS A 27 -16.61 -2.74 -0.65
CA LYS A 27 -15.82 -2.87 0.61
C LYS A 27 -14.52 -3.71 0.61
N ILE A 28 -14.24 -4.42 -0.48
CA ILE A 28 -13.12 -5.34 -0.68
C ILE A 28 -11.96 -4.53 -1.28
N PRO A 29 -10.72 -4.71 -0.78
CA PRO A 29 -9.55 -3.98 -1.28
C PRO A 29 -9.33 -4.22 -2.79
N GLN A 30 -9.05 -3.15 -3.53
CA GLN A 30 -8.71 -3.24 -4.95
C GLN A 30 -7.21 -3.50 -5.14
N VAL A 31 -6.83 -4.60 -5.78
CA VAL A 31 -5.43 -4.81 -6.18
C VAL A 31 -5.08 -3.83 -7.31
N ILE A 32 -4.02 -3.05 -7.14
CA ILE A 32 -3.50 -2.16 -8.18
C ILE A 32 -2.13 -2.61 -8.66
N ASN A 33 -1.91 -2.47 -9.96
CA ASN A 33 -0.59 -2.60 -10.54
C ASN A 33 0.17 -1.28 -10.32
N PRO A 34 1.32 -1.28 -9.62
CA PRO A 34 2.06 -0.06 -9.30
C PRO A 34 2.60 0.66 -10.55
N ILE A 35 2.75 -0.04 -11.68
CA ILE A 35 3.19 0.53 -12.96
C ILE A 35 2.00 1.12 -13.74
N LYS A 36 0.82 0.48 -13.66
CA LYS A 36 -0.39 0.87 -14.40
C LYS A 36 -1.45 1.51 -13.48
N ILE A 37 -1.07 2.55 -12.75
CA ILE A 37 -2.00 3.27 -11.86
C ILE A 37 -3.00 4.11 -12.68
N ASN A 38 -4.30 3.92 -12.41
CA ASN A 38 -5.40 4.66 -13.01
C ASN A 38 -5.95 5.71 -12.03
N ARG A 39 -6.03 6.97 -12.46
CA ARG A 39 -6.57 8.10 -11.66
C ARG A 39 -8.01 7.88 -11.21
N LYS A 40 -8.82 7.14 -11.98
CA LYS A 40 -10.22 6.80 -11.61
C LYS A 40 -10.31 5.94 -10.35
N SER A 41 -9.25 5.21 -9.99
CA SER A 41 -9.22 4.41 -8.75
C SER A 41 -9.22 5.29 -7.50
N PHE A 42 -8.72 6.53 -7.61
CA PHE A 42 -8.51 7.49 -6.51
C PHE A 42 -9.44 8.72 -6.58
N GLN A 43 -10.46 8.69 -7.45
CA GLN A 43 -11.36 9.82 -7.66
C GLN A 43 -12.02 10.30 -6.35
N HIS A 44 -12.09 11.62 -6.16
CA HIS A 44 -12.67 12.30 -5.00
C HIS A 44 -11.91 12.15 -3.68
N SER A 45 -10.65 11.69 -3.72
CA SER A 45 -9.81 11.63 -2.51
C SER A 45 -8.84 12.78 -2.46
N GLU A 46 -8.81 13.44 -1.31
CA GLU A 46 -7.90 14.55 -1.04
C GLU A 46 -6.61 14.05 -0.41
N LYS A 47 -6.67 12.93 0.32
CA LYS A 47 -5.55 12.33 1.06
C LYS A 47 -5.36 10.86 0.72
N ILE A 48 -4.10 10.43 0.71
CA ILE A 48 -3.72 9.02 0.59
C ILE A 48 -2.87 8.67 1.81
N VAL A 49 -3.27 7.62 2.53
CA VAL A 49 -2.49 7.05 3.63
C VAL A 49 -2.01 5.67 3.24
N ILE A 50 -0.70 5.45 3.28
CA ILE A 50 -0.04 4.19 2.95
C ILE A 50 0.30 3.48 4.26
N LEU A 51 -0.16 2.24 4.41
CA LEU A 51 0.06 1.39 5.57
C LEU A 51 0.97 0.23 5.18
N ILE A 52 2.04 0.02 5.94
CA ILE A 52 3.07 -0.98 5.64
C ILE A 52 3.20 -1.92 6.84
N HIS A 53 2.95 -3.22 6.61
CA HIS A 53 3.08 -4.24 7.63
C HIS A 53 4.56 -4.53 7.97
N GLY A 54 4.81 -5.30 9.03
CA GLY A 54 6.16 -5.67 9.46
C GLY A 54 6.58 -7.08 9.06
N TYR A 55 7.63 -7.58 9.74
CA TYR A 55 8.14 -8.95 9.62
C TYR A 55 7.08 -10.00 9.94
N ALA A 56 7.11 -11.12 9.21
CA ALA A 56 6.15 -12.22 9.31
C ALA A 56 4.67 -11.78 9.21
N GLY A 57 4.43 -10.60 8.64
CA GLY A 57 3.12 -9.99 8.48
C GLY A 57 2.63 -10.04 7.04
N ASN A 58 1.43 -9.51 6.85
CA ASN A 58 0.81 -9.29 5.56
C ASN A 58 -0.04 -8.01 5.63
N ARG A 59 -0.65 -7.63 4.50
CA ARG A 59 -1.52 -6.46 4.36
C ARG A 59 -2.67 -6.33 5.36
N ASP A 60 -3.07 -7.40 6.02
CA ASP A 60 -4.18 -7.43 6.96
C ASP A 60 -3.70 -7.44 8.41
N GLY A 61 -2.40 -7.66 8.64
CA GLY A 61 -1.75 -7.55 9.95
C GLY A 61 -1.45 -6.11 10.39
N PRO A 62 -0.84 -5.91 11.57
CA PRO A 62 -0.49 -4.57 12.06
C PRO A 62 0.41 -3.80 11.08
N PRO A 63 0.15 -2.50 10.84
CA PRO A 63 -0.85 -1.68 11.52
C PRO A 63 -2.23 -1.66 10.81
N ASN A 64 -2.40 -2.42 9.72
CA ASN A 64 -3.59 -2.38 8.88
C ASN A 64 -4.85 -2.83 9.62
N ASN A 65 -4.79 -3.90 10.41
CA ASN A 65 -5.96 -4.41 11.16
C ASN A 65 -6.63 -3.37 12.07
N SER A 66 -5.85 -2.45 12.64
CA SER A 66 -6.34 -1.44 13.60
C SER A 66 -6.52 -0.07 12.96
N ILE A 67 -5.55 0.40 12.17
CA ILE A 67 -5.56 1.76 11.62
C ILE A 67 -6.46 1.87 10.39
N ARG A 68 -6.47 0.87 9.50
CA ARG A 68 -7.25 0.94 8.25
C ARG A 68 -8.74 1.14 8.51
N PRO A 69 -9.41 0.38 9.41
CA PRO A 69 -10.82 0.61 9.71
C PRO A 69 -11.09 2.01 10.26
N ALA A 70 -10.18 2.57 11.06
CA ALA A 70 -10.32 3.92 11.60
C ALA A 70 -10.19 4.99 10.50
N LEU A 71 -9.19 4.87 9.63
CA LEU A 71 -8.99 5.79 8.50
C LEU A 71 -10.17 5.76 7.51
N LEU A 72 -10.74 4.58 7.28
CA LEU A 72 -11.91 4.43 6.39
C LEU A 72 -13.21 5.02 6.97
N LYS A 73 -13.23 5.48 8.23
CA LYS A 73 -14.36 6.27 8.76
C LYS A 73 -14.34 7.72 8.27
N TYR A 74 -13.18 8.23 7.85
CA TYR A 74 -13.04 9.59 7.34
C TYR A 74 -13.47 9.66 5.87
N LYS A 75 -14.06 10.80 5.49
CA LYS A 75 -14.38 11.08 4.07
C LYS A 75 -13.10 11.45 3.32
N ASN A 76 -13.07 11.18 2.02
CA ASN A 76 -12.04 11.64 1.08
C ASN A 76 -10.61 11.14 1.38
N VAL A 77 -10.48 9.99 2.07
CA VAL A 77 -9.21 9.31 2.31
C VAL A 77 -9.19 7.99 1.56
N ASN A 78 -8.13 7.75 0.78
CA ASN A 78 -7.79 6.42 0.31
C ASN A 78 -6.73 5.81 1.21
N VAL A 79 -6.89 4.53 1.53
CA VAL A 79 -5.88 3.77 2.27
C VAL A 79 -5.23 2.77 1.34
N ILE A 80 -3.91 2.79 1.23
CA ILE A 80 -3.12 1.81 0.50
C ILE A 80 -2.48 0.85 1.50
N SER A 81 -2.85 -0.42 1.47
CA SER A 81 -2.16 -1.48 2.21
C SER A 81 -1.08 -2.08 1.32
N VAL A 82 0.19 -1.96 1.72
CA VAL A 82 1.32 -2.59 1.02
C VAL A 82 1.44 -4.03 1.48
N ASP A 83 1.51 -4.96 0.53
CA ASP A 83 1.70 -6.39 0.76
C ASP A 83 3.01 -6.86 0.13
N TYR A 84 3.94 -7.23 1.00
CA TYR A 84 5.25 -7.73 0.64
C TYR A 84 5.61 -8.96 1.49
N ALA A 85 4.59 -9.67 1.97
CA ALA A 85 4.72 -10.84 2.84
C ALA A 85 5.74 -11.89 2.35
N PRO A 86 5.84 -12.22 1.03
CA PRO A 86 6.85 -13.17 0.56
C PRO A 86 8.30 -12.74 0.84
N LEU A 87 8.56 -11.44 0.94
CA LEU A 87 9.90 -10.88 1.15
C LEU A 87 10.29 -10.76 2.64
N VAL A 88 9.34 -10.94 3.56
CA VAL A 88 9.57 -10.83 5.01
C VAL A 88 9.01 -12.01 5.78
N LYS A 89 9.04 -13.19 5.16
CA LYS A 89 8.52 -14.43 5.74
C LYS A 89 9.42 -14.94 6.87
N TYR A 90 8.81 -15.47 7.92
CA TYR A 90 9.50 -16.26 8.95
C TYR A 90 10.09 -17.56 8.34
N PRO A 91 11.27 -18.07 8.80
CA PRO A 91 12.09 -17.65 9.95
C PRO A 91 13.24 -16.68 9.66
N CYS A 92 13.45 -16.33 8.41
CA CYS A 92 14.64 -15.64 7.92
C CYS A 92 14.57 -14.12 8.13
N TYR A 93 14.85 -13.64 9.36
CA TYR A 93 14.79 -12.20 9.68
C TYR A 93 15.88 -11.38 8.98
N PHE A 94 17.08 -11.94 8.82
CA PHE A 94 18.20 -11.22 8.20
C PHE A 94 17.91 -10.89 6.73
N GLU A 95 17.41 -11.86 5.97
CA GLU A 95 16.96 -11.70 4.59
C GLU A 95 15.79 -10.72 4.51
N ALA A 96 14.86 -10.77 5.47
CA ALA A 96 13.76 -9.81 5.56
C ALA A 96 14.25 -8.36 5.71
N VAL A 97 15.28 -8.12 6.52
CA VAL A 97 15.93 -6.81 6.66
C VAL A 97 16.61 -6.39 5.35
N GLN A 98 17.32 -7.29 4.67
CA GLN A 98 17.97 -6.98 3.39
C GLN A 98 16.97 -6.59 2.30
N ASN A 99 15.80 -7.23 2.29
CA ASN A 99 14.74 -6.95 1.32
C ASN A 99 14.07 -5.58 1.52
N VAL A 100 14.18 -4.95 2.70
CA VAL A 100 13.56 -3.64 2.98
C VAL A 100 13.95 -2.58 1.95
N ARG A 101 15.23 -2.54 1.55
CA ARG A 101 15.72 -1.56 0.56
C ARG A 101 15.04 -1.73 -0.80
N LEU A 102 14.83 -2.98 -1.23
CA LEU A 102 14.13 -3.27 -2.47
C LEU A 102 12.67 -2.80 -2.41
N VAL A 103 11.97 -3.14 -1.33
CA VAL A 103 10.57 -2.76 -1.11
C VAL A 103 10.40 -1.24 -1.08
N ALA A 104 11.30 -0.54 -0.39
CA ALA A 104 11.32 0.92 -0.33
C ALA A 104 11.52 1.56 -1.71
N ASN A 105 12.45 1.04 -2.51
CA ASN A 105 12.67 1.53 -3.88
C ASN A 105 11.42 1.37 -4.75
N CYS A 106 10.76 0.20 -4.69
CA CYS A 106 9.52 -0.02 -5.43
C CYS A 106 8.38 0.88 -4.94
N LEU A 107 8.27 1.09 -3.62
CA LEU A 107 7.28 1.99 -3.03
C LEU A 107 7.52 3.44 -3.47
N SER A 108 8.77 3.91 -3.45
CA SER A 108 9.15 5.26 -3.90
C SER A 108 8.80 5.48 -5.36
N GLN A 109 9.08 4.51 -6.24
CA GLN A 109 8.67 4.58 -7.66
C GLN A 109 7.14 4.69 -7.80
N MET A 110 6.38 3.91 -7.04
CA MET A 110 4.91 4.00 -7.05
C MET A 110 4.41 5.37 -6.57
N ILE A 111 4.99 5.92 -5.50
CA ILE A 111 4.67 7.25 -4.99
C ILE A 111 4.96 8.31 -6.05
N ASN A 112 6.12 8.23 -6.72
CA ASN A 112 6.47 9.13 -7.81
C ASN A 112 5.46 9.07 -8.96
N VAL A 113 4.92 7.89 -9.29
CA VAL A 113 3.84 7.75 -10.28
C VAL A 113 2.54 8.40 -9.80
N LEU A 114 2.16 8.26 -8.53
CA LEU A 114 0.97 8.91 -7.97
C LEU A 114 1.07 10.44 -8.04
N VAL A 115 2.22 10.97 -7.65
CA VAL A 115 2.49 12.42 -7.62
C VAL A 115 2.63 12.96 -9.04
N GLY A 116 3.42 12.29 -9.89
CA GLY A 116 3.66 12.69 -11.28
C GLY A 116 2.39 12.67 -12.14
N LYS A 117 1.42 11.78 -11.85
CA LYS A 117 0.09 11.78 -12.50
C LYS A 117 -0.92 12.73 -11.87
N ASN A 118 -0.51 13.56 -10.90
CA ASN A 118 -1.36 14.46 -10.15
C ASN A 118 -2.59 13.74 -9.54
N ILE A 119 -2.37 12.51 -9.06
CA ILE A 119 -3.38 11.72 -8.33
C ILE A 119 -3.48 12.23 -6.89
N VAL A 120 -2.34 12.60 -6.30
CA VAL A 120 -2.25 13.17 -4.96
C VAL A 120 -1.09 14.18 -4.92
N LYS A 121 -1.21 15.21 -4.09
CA LYS A 121 -0.11 16.13 -3.78
C LYS A 121 0.79 15.52 -2.70
N ASN A 122 2.09 15.81 -2.73
CA ASN A 122 3.03 15.35 -1.69
C ASN A 122 2.55 15.67 -0.26
N ALA A 123 2.05 16.89 -0.04
CA ALA A 123 1.54 17.33 1.28
C ALA A 123 0.33 16.52 1.79
N ASN A 124 -0.34 15.77 0.92
CA ASN A 124 -1.53 14.97 1.26
C ASN A 124 -1.25 13.46 1.28
N LEU A 125 0.03 13.07 1.21
CA LEU A 125 0.47 11.69 1.29
C LEU A 125 1.07 11.44 2.68
N HIS A 126 0.59 10.40 3.35
CA HIS A 126 1.13 9.96 4.64
C HIS A 126 1.52 8.50 4.57
N VAL A 127 2.67 8.14 5.13
CA VAL A 127 3.16 6.77 5.20
C VAL A 127 3.26 6.36 6.66
N ILE A 128 2.70 5.20 7.00
CA ILE A 128 2.70 4.62 8.35
C ILE A 128 3.23 3.19 8.23
N GLY A 129 4.37 2.94 8.84
CA GLY A 129 5.00 1.62 8.89
C GLY A 129 5.08 1.07 10.31
N PHE A 130 4.99 -0.25 10.45
CA PHE A 130 5.18 -0.96 11.73
C PHE A 130 6.33 -1.97 11.64
N GLY A 131 7.22 -2.00 12.63
CA GLY A 131 8.39 -2.89 12.63
C GLY A 131 9.27 -2.67 11.40
N LEU A 132 9.57 -3.74 10.63
CA LEU A 132 10.28 -3.60 9.34
C LEU A 132 9.57 -2.67 8.35
N GLY A 133 8.24 -2.54 8.41
CA GLY A 133 7.50 -1.60 7.59
C GLY A 133 7.86 -0.14 7.88
N ALA A 134 8.30 0.18 9.11
CA ALA A 134 8.79 1.52 9.44
C ALA A 134 10.12 1.83 8.73
N GLN A 135 10.99 0.82 8.59
CA GLN A 135 12.23 0.96 7.82
C GLN A 135 11.97 1.10 6.32
N VAL A 136 10.90 0.51 5.79
CA VAL A 136 10.44 0.74 4.40
C VAL A 136 9.93 2.18 4.21
N ALA A 137 9.35 2.79 5.23
CA ALA A 137 8.74 4.12 5.17
C ALA A 137 9.73 5.29 5.30
N ALA A 138 10.91 5.04 5.89
CA ALA A 138 11.90 6.06 6.24
C ALA A 138 12.96 6.49 5.19
N PRO A 139 13.24 5.75 4.09
CA PRO A 139 14.38 6.04 3.22
C PRO A 139 14.13 7.13 2.19
#